data_AF-W7SK81-F1
#
_entry.id   AF-W7SK81-F1
#
_cell.length_a   1.000
_cell.length_b   1.000
_cell.length_c   1.000
_cell.angle_alpha   90.00
_cell.angle_beta   90.00
_cell.angle_gamma   90.00
#
_symmetry.space_group_name_H-M   'P 1'
#
loop_
_entity.id
_entity.type
_entity.pdbx_description
1 polymer ?
#
loop_
_entity_poly.entity_id
_entity_poly.type
_entity_poly.pdbx_seq_one_letter_code
_entity_poly.pdbx_strand_id
1 'polypeptide(L)'
;METGEPDVEDRNPRQCPRTGPDRHDGRAAGARGSHGGDRHREHPGRPVERARRRDRRRRVHLGPARRAGQRRGGRRRSFVQGPADGAGPAARAGRRADPRGPQDALVARDGMVLGELPAGSRVGTGAARRVAQLEALGLGLELVPIRGNVDTRIRKVSDGELDAVVVAAAGLSRLGRLDVVTEFLDPIQMLPSPAQGALAVECRVDDVDTEHLLRSCLDDQASRAAVTAERAMLAALEAGCSAPVGALADVVEDLDDDGRTVLRLSLRGVAATPQNELLRASATGDLTTAEQLGRALAAELLDLGATVLSGPGSK
;
A
#
# COMPACT_ATOMS: atom_id res chain seq x y z
N MET A 1 -22.00 63.05 -28.24
CA MET A 1 -20.93 62.06 -28.43
C MET A 1 -20.20 61.89 -27.09
N GLU A 2 -20.69 61.17 -26.08
CA GLU A 2 -21.52 59.93 -26.10
C GLU A 2 -20.88 58.83 -26.97
N THR A 3 -20.65 57.57 -26.56
CA THR A 3 -20.80 56.80 -25.30
C THR A 3 -19.60 55.83 -25.17
N GLY A 4 -19.29 55.13 -24.07
CA GLY A 4 -19.90 54.98 -22.73
C GLY A 4 -19.25 53.79 -21.98
N GLU A 5 -19.74 53.42 -20.80
CA GLU A 5 -19.32 52.21 -20.06
C GLU A 5 -20.00 50.93 -20.59
N PRO A 6 -19.51 49.75 -20.20
CA PRO A 6 -20.44 48.80 -19.60
C PRO A 6 -19.94 48.19 -18.28
N ASP A 7 -20.89 48.07 -17.35
CA ASP A 7 -20.77 47.41 -16.05
C ASP A 7 -21.03 45.89 -16.16
N VAL A 8 -20.46 45.14 -15.19
CA VAL A 8 -20.94 43.88 -14.58
C VAL A 8 -21.57 42.77 -15.47
N GLU A 9 -20.95 41.58 -15.48
CA GLU A 9 -21.70 40.36 -15.10
C GLU A 9 -20.83 39.30 -14.39
N ASP A 10 -21.36 38.76 -13.28
CA ASP A 10 -20.73 37.80 -12.36
C ASP A 10 -20.84 36.35 -12.88
N ARG A 11 -19.72 35.61 -12.87
CA ARG A 11 -19.71 34.14 -13.02
C ARG A 11 -18.73 33.45 -12.08
N ASN A 12 -19.17 33.26 -10.84
CA ASN A 12 -18.69 32.26 -9.89
C ASN A 12 -18.72 30.80 -10.45
N PRO A 13 -17.61 30.04 -10.33
CA PRO A 13 -17.73 28.61 -10.08
C PRO A 13 -16.82 28.11 -8.93
N ARG A 14 -17.43 27.99 -7.76
CA ARG A 14 -17.22 26.92 -6.75
C ARG A 14 -15.80 26.74 -6.23
N GLN A 15 -15.55 27.39 -5.10
CA GLN A 15 -14.39 27.18 -4.23
C GLN A 15 -14.28 25.71 -3.78
N CYS A 16 -13.11 25.10 -3.98
CA CYS A 16 -12.74 23.85 -3.31
C CYS A 16 -12.52 24.11 -1.81
N PRO A 17 -13.05 23.26 -0.90
CA PRO A 17 -12.81 23.42 0.53
C PRO A 17 -11.34 23.12 0.87
N ARG A 18 -10.59 24.17 1.25
CA ARG A 18 -9.25 24.04 1.82
C ARG A 18 -9.36 23.61 3.29
N THR A 19 -9.01 22.38 3.62
CA THR A 19 -8.82 21.94 5.01
C THR A 19 -7.36 22.15 5.42
N GLY A 20 -7.07 23.27 6.08
CA GLY A 20 -5.79 23.46 6.79
C GLY A 20 -5.79 22.72 8.14
N PRO A 21 -4.63 22.29 8.65
CA PRO A 21 -4.54 21.71 9.99
C PRO A 21 -4.46 22.81 11.05
N ASP A 22 -5.45 22.89 11.93
CA ASP A 22 -5.37 23.73 13.13
C ASP A 22 -4.30 23.20 14.08
N ARG A 23 -3.44 24.11 14.55
CA ARG A 23 -2.52 23.88 15.66
C ARG A 23 -3.24 24.26 16.95
N HIS A 24 -3.17 23.43 17.99
CA HIS A 24 -3.26 23.93 19.36
C HIS A 24 -2.58 23.00 20.37
N ASP A 25 -1.51 23.49 20.98
CA ASP A 25 -1.03 23.05 22.28
C ASP A 25 -1.92 23.61 23.41
N GLY A 26 -1.90 22.97 24.59
CA GLY A 26 -1.98 23.71 25.86
C GLY A 26 -3.18 23.51 26.80
N ARG A 27 -3.08 22.50 27.66
CA ARG A 27 -3.44 22.51 29.12
C ARG A 27 -4.83 23.01 29.61
N ALA A 28 -5.58 22.02 30.11
CA ALA A 28 -6.05 21.90 31.52
C ALA A 28 -7.18 22.77 32.11
N ALA A 29 -7.74 22.22 33.22
CA ALA A 29 -8.81 22.72 34.09
C ALA A 29 -10.24 22.67 33.52
N GLY A 30 -11.21 22.30 34.36
CA GLY A 30 -12.60 22.08 33.94
C GLY A 30 -13.63 22.61 34.93
N ALA A 31 -14.90 22.57 34.54
CA ALA A 31 -16.04 22.86 35.40
C ALA A 31 -17.30 22.13 34.89
N ARG A 32 -18.29 21.99 35.76
CA ARG A 32 -19.59 21.35 35.47
C ARG A 32 -20.52 22.38 34.82
N GLY A 33 -21.36 21.97 33.87
CA GLY A 33 -22.38 22.82 33.26
C GLY A 33 -23.40 21.97 32.50
N SER A 34 -24.69 22.27 32.63
CA SER A 34 -25.80 21.45 32.13
C SER A 34 -26.77 22.27 31.27
N HIS A 35 -27.64 21.57 30.53
CA HIS A 35 -28.84 22.06 29.81
C HIS A 35 -28.65 22.73 28.43
N GLY A 36 -29.66 22.53 27.57
CA GLY A 36 -29.77 23.07 26.21
C GLY A 36 -29.22 22.10 25.14
N GLY A 37 -30.00 21.49 24.25
CA GLY A 37 -31.43 21.63 23.98
C GLY A 37 -31.70 22.27 22.62
N ASP A 38 -32.19 21.44 21.68
CA ASP A 38 -33.07 21.78 20.55
C ASP A 38 -32.48 21.91 19.11
N ARG A 39 -33.30 21.43 18.16
CA ARG A 39 -33.37 21.65 16.69
C ARG A 39 -32.47 20.89 15.71
N HIS A 40 -33.07 19.83 15.17
CA HIS A 40 -32.93 19.35 13.80
C HIS A 40 -32.79 20.45 12.73
N ARG A 41 -32.00 20.15 11.69
CA ARG A 41 -32.41 20.34 10.28
C ARG A 41 -31.67 19.34 9.39
N GLU A 42 -32.38 18.33 8.89
CA GLU A 42 -31.88 17.40 7.88
C GLU A 42 -32.12 17.97 6.48
N HIS A 43 -31.20 17.73 5.54
CA HIS A 43 -31.44 17.89 4.10
C HIS A 43 -31.41 16.51 3.42
N PRO A 44 -32.40 16.17 2.57
CA PRO A 44 -32.54 14.81 2.06
C PRO A 44 -31.81 14.56 0.72
N GLY A 45 -31.35 13.32 0.53
CA GLY A 45 -31.51 12.63 -0.75
C GLY A 45 -30.27 12.36 -1.63
N ARG A 46 -29.61 11.22 -1.40
CA ARG A 46 -29.50 10.12 -2.39
C ARG A 46 -28.95 8.85 -1.71
N PRO A 47 -29.57 7.67 -1.87
CA PRO A 47 -29.16 6.47 -1.16
C PRO A 47 -27.93 5.81 -1.81
N VAL A 48 -26.86 5.63 -1.03
CA VAL A 48 -25.76 4.71 -1.38
C VAL A 48 -26.09 3.34 -0.78
N GLU A 49 -26.38 2.36 -1.64
CA GLU A 49 -26.79 1.02 -1.22
C GLU A 49 -25.63 0.22 -0.59
N ARG A 50 -25.48 0.35 0.74
CA ARG A 50 -24.50 -0.41 1.52
C ARG A 50 -25.05 -1.80 1.84
N ALA A 51 -24.78 -2.77 0.96
CA ALA A 51 -25.07 -4.17 1.21
C ALA A 51 -24.28 -4.75 2.42
N ARG A 52 -24.87 -4.73 3.61
CA ARG A 52 -24.39 -5.47 4.78
C ARG A 52 -25.00 -6.87 4.80
N ARG A 53 -24.18 -7.92 4.80
CA ARG A 53 -24.62 -9.31 5.12
C ARG A 53 -23.71 -9.99 6.15
N ARG A 54 -24.26 -10.18 7.34
CA ARG A 54 -24.05 -11.29 8.30
C ARG A 54 -25.47 -11.64 8.78
N ASP A 55 -25.86 -12.85 9.15
CA ASP A 55 -25.11 -14.03 9.62
C ASP A 55 -25.93 -15.35 9.39
N ARG A 56 -25.33 -16.51 9.69
CA ARG A 56 -25.91 -17.84 10.05
C ARG A 56 -26.50 -18.80 9.00
N ARG A 57 -25.67 -19.82 8.72
CA ARG A 57 -25.95 -21.28 8.79
C ARG A 57 -27.38 -21.80 8.48
N ARG A 58 -27.52 -22.50 7.36
CA ARG A 58 -28.21 -23.82 7.28
C ARG A 58 -27.45 -24.75 6.33
N ARG A 59 -27.31 -26.03 6.71
CA ARG A 59 -26.86 -27.13 5.82
C ARG A 59 -28.08 -27.75 5.16
N VAL A 60 -28.00 -28.06 3.86
CA VAL A 60 -28.79 -29.10 3.18
C VAL A 60 -27.89 -29.79 2.15
N HIS A 61 -28.03 -31.10 1.95
CA HIS A 61 -27.18 -31.90 1.06
C HIS A 61 -27.61 -31.85 -0.42
N LEU A 62 -26.75 -32.37 -1.30
CA LEU A 62 -26.84 -32.30 -2.77
C LEU A 62 -27.70 -33.42 -3.39
N GLY A 63 -28.28 -33.12 -4.55
CA GLY A 63 -28.81 -34.08 -5.54
C GLY A 63 -28.81 -33.44 -6.95
N PRO A 64 -28.48 -34.15 -8.06
CA PRO A 64 -28.03 -33.51 -9.30
C PRO A 64 -29.03 -33.54 -10.48
N ALA A 65 -29.05 -32.49 -11.30
CA ALA A 65 -29.57 -32.50 -12.68
C ALA A 65 -28.91 -31.40 -13.54
N ARG A 66 -29.07 -31.46 -14.87
CA ARG A 66 -28.18 -30.82 -15.86
C ARG A 66 -28.80 -29.62 -16.62
N ARG A 67 -27.87 -28.81 -17.16
CA ARG A 67 -27.86 -28.10 -18.46
C ARG A 67 -28.36 -26.65 -18.61
N ALA A 68 -27.45 -25.90 -19.25
CA ALA A 68 -27.65 -24.84 -20.26
C ALA A 68 -28.36 -23.53 -19.86
N GLY A 69 -27.55 -22.48 -19.69
CA GLY A 69 -28.00 -21.08 -19.66
C GLY A 69 -26.81 -20.15 -19.86
N GLN A 70 -26.64 -19.62 -21.09
CA GLN A 70 -25.57 -18.69 -21.46
C GLN A 70 -25.48 -17.51 -20.48
N ARG A 71 -24.29 -17.29 -19.91
CA ARG A 71 -23.95 -16.04 -19.20
C ARG A 71 -22.75 -15.40 -19.87
N ARG A 72 -22.91 -14.13 -20.26
CA ARG A 72 -21.90 -13.33 -20.96
C ARG A 72 -20.61 -13.28 -20.14
N GLY A 73 -19.49 -13.60 -20.79
CA GLY A 73 -18.17 -13.73 -20.16
C GLY A 73 -17.53 -12.40 -19.78
N GLY A 74 -18.07 -11.70 -18.79
CA GLY A 74 -17.34 -10.62 -18.11
C GLY A 74 -16.25 -11.22 -17.22
N ARG A 75 -15.01 -11.29 -17.71
CA ARG A 75 -13.84 -11.76 -16.94
C ARG A 75 -13.50 -10.77 -15.82
N ARG A 76 -14.22 -10.84 -14.69
CA ARG A 76 -13.80 -10.21 -13.44
C ARG A 76 -12.70 -11.07 -12.82
N ARG A 77 -11.45 -10.58 -12.87
CA ARG A 77 -10.32 -11.08 -12.08
C ARG A 77 -9.96 -10.02 -11.05
N SER A 78 -10.57 -10.09 -9.88
CA SER A 78 -10.13 -9.30 -8.72
C SER A 78 -8.84 -9.90 -8.17
N PHE A 79 -7.70 -9.28 -8.45
CA PHE A 79 -6.40 -9.68 -7.90
C PHE A 79 -5.68 -8.50 -7.24
N VAL A 80 -5.70 -8.48 -5.91
CA VAL A 80 -4.53 -7.98 -5.18
C VAL A 80 -3.51 -9.11 -5.26
N GLN A 81 -2.32 -8.83 -5.82
CA GLN A 81 -1.22 -9.77 -6.10
C GLN A 81 -1.47 -10.77 -7.25
N GLY A 82 -1.01 -10.41 -8.45
CA GLY A 82 -0.95 -11.26 -9.66
C GLY A 82 0.08 -10.68 -10.66
N PRO A 83 0.62 -11.50 -11.59
CA PRO A 83 1.84 -11.18 -12.34
C PRO A 83 1.66 -10.06 -13.37
N ALA A 84 2.79 -9.48 -13.77
CA ALA A 84 2.86 -8.45 -14.79
C ALA A 84 2.88 -9.07 -16.20
N ASP A 85 1.70 -9.33 -16.76
CA ASP A 85 1.51 -9.54 -18.20
C ASP A 85 0.79 -8.34 -18.81
N GLY A 86 1.21 -7.96 -20.03
CA GLY A 86 0.63 -6.83 -20.77
C GLY A 86 -0.88 -7.01 -21.07
N ALA A 87 -1.58 -5.89 -21.23
CA ALA A 87 -3.02 -5.79 -21.49
C ALA A 87 -3.96 -6.21 -20.33
N GLY A 88 -3.55 -5.96 -19.09
CA GLY A 88 -4.47 -5.89 -17.93
C GLY A 88 -5.35 -4.61 -17.93
N PRO A 89 -6.40 -4.55 -17.08
CA PRO A 89 -7.23 -3.35 -16.91
C PRO A 89 -6.40 -2.16 -16.38
N ALA A 90 -6.88 -0.94 -16.61
CA ALA A 90 -6.21 0.28 -16.16
C ALA A 90 -6.29 0.43 -14.63
N ALA A 91 -5.33 -0.18 -13.93
CA ALA A 91 -5.12 -0.03 -12.49
C ALA A 91 -4.49 1.33 -12.18
N ARG A 92 -5.19 2.17 -11.40
CA ARG A 92 -4.74 3.51 -11.01
C ARG A 92 -4.42 3.58 -9.53
N ALA A 93 -3.21 4.01 -9.19
CA ALA A 93 -2.77 4.16 -7.81
C ALA A 93 -3.37 5.44 -7.19
N GLY A 94 -4.14 5.27 -6.12
CA GLY A 94 -4.50 6.38 -5.24
C GLY A 94 -3.33 6.82 -4.37
N ARG A 95 -3.38 8.06 -3.88
CA ARG A 95 -2.37 8.64 -2.98
C ARG A 95 -1.99 7.68 -1.85
N ARG A 96 -0.69 7.57 -1.55
CA ARG A 96 -0.20 7.12 -0.23
C ARG A 96 -0.70 8.09 0.84
N ALA A 97 -1.91 7.83 1.35
CA ALA A 97 -2.62 8.73 2.26
C ALA A 97 -1.97 8.80 3.66
N ASP A 98 -1.23 7.75 4.03
CA ASP A 98 -0.46 7.63 5.27
C ASP A 98 1.04 7.59 4.90
N PRO A 99 1.91 8.48 5.41
CA PRO A 99 3.35 8.44 5.18
C PRO A 99 3.99 7.12 5.66
N ARG A 100 3.43 6.49 6.69
CA ARG A 100 3.86 5.17 7.18
C ARG A 100 3.26 4.03 6.36
N GLY A 101 2.41 4.34 5.38
CA GLY A 101 1.71 3.35 4.55
C GLY A 101 2.64 2.33 3.85
N PRO A 102 3.82 2.73 3.33
CA PRO A 102 4.78 1.78 2.78
C PRO A 102 5.41 0.88 3.83
N GLN A 103 5.63 1.35 5.07
CA GLN A 103 6.41 0.65 6.08
C GLN A 103 5.79 -0.68 6.53
N ASP A 104 6.64 -1.57 7.03
CA ASP A 104 6.22 -2.67 7.89
C ASP A 104 6.16 -2.21 9.35
N ALA A 105 5.34 -2.87 10.15
CA ALA A 105 5.15 -2.59 11.56
C ALA A 105 5.35 -3.86 12.39
N LEU A 106 6.07 -3.72 13.49
CA LEU A 106 6.19 -4.70 14.55
C LEU A 106 5.02 -4.56 15.52
N VAL A 107 4.48 -5.70 15.92
CA VAL A 107 3.61 -5.83 17.09
C VAL A 107 4.27 -6.88 17.98
N ALA A 108 4.99 -6.43 19.01
CA ALA A 108 5.67 -7.29 19.98
C ALA A 108 4.94 -7.34 21.33
N ARG A 109 5.25 -8.36 22.13
CA ARG A 109 4.88 -8.38 23.54
C ARG A 109 5.63 -7.30 24.32
N ASP A 110 5.09 -6.98 25.51
CA ASP A 110 5.73 -6.12 26.51
C ASP A 110 6.12 -4.70 26.03
N GLY A 111 5.65 -4.28 24.85
CA GLY A 111 5.97 -2.99 24.23
C GLY A 111 7.30 -2.95 23.47
N MET A 112 8.00 -4.07 23.33
CA MET A 112 9.38 -4.13 22.82
C MET A 112 9.52 -3.67 21.35
N VAL A 113 10.65 -3.03 21.04
CA VAL A 113 11.10 -2.82 19.64
C VAL A 113 11.92 -4.02 19.14
N LEU A 114 12.16 -4.10 17.83
CA LEU A 114 12.81 -5.25 17.17
C LEU A 114 14.20 -5.56 17.73
N GLY A 115 14.97 -4.52 18.07
CA GLY A 115 16.30 -4.64 18.67
C GLY A 115 16.33 -5.01 20.16
N GLU A 116 15.17 -4.99 20.84
CA GLU A 116 15.04 -5.38 22.26
C GLU A 116 14.61 -6.85 22.41
N LEU A 117 14.13 -7.49 21.34
CA LEU A 117 13.75 -8.90 21.36
C LEU A 117 14.98 -9.79 21.64
N PRO A 118 14.95 -10.63 22.71
CA PRO A 118 16.04 -11.55 22.99
C PRO A 118 16.31 -12.53 21.84
N ALA A 119 17.56 -12.97 21.68
CA ALA A 119 17.88 -14.08 20.79
C ALA A 119 17.04 -15.33 21.14
N GLY A 120 16.52 -16.01 20.12
CA GLY A 120 15.52 -17.07 20.25
C GLY A 120 14.05 -16.59 20.25
N SER A 121 13.79 -15.27 20.24
CA SER A 121 12.42 -14.74 20.17
C SER A 121 11.70 -15.18 18.88
N ARG A 122 10.45 -15.60 19.04
CA ARG A 122 9.63 -16.22 18.00
C ARG A 122 8.81 -15.17 17.27
N VAL A 123 9.28 -14.77 16.10
CA VAL A 123 8.71 -13.66 15.30
C VAL A 123 7.91 -14.18 14.12
N GLY A 124 6.61 -13.91 14.11
CA GLY A 124 5.69 -14.40 13.10
C GLY A 124 5.63 -13.54 11.84
N THR A 125 6.00 -14.12 10.70
CA THR A 125 5.77 -13.54 9.37
C THR A 125 5.55 -14.62 8.33
N GLY A 126 4.71 -14.34 7.32
CA GLY A 126 4.46 -15.26 6.19
C GLY A 126 5.05 -14.78 4.86
N ALA A 127 5.87 -13.73 4.87
CA ALA A 127 6.40 -13.08 3.67
C ALA A 127 7.92 -13.30 3.55
N ALA A 128 8.37 -13.97 2.49
CA ALA A 128 9.78 -14.28 2.24
C ALA A 128 10.68 -13.03 2.28
N ARG A 129 10.22 -11.90 1.72
CA ARG A 129 10.89 -10.59 1.80
C ARG A 129 11.23 -10.18 3.23
N ARG A 130 10.32 -10.43 4.18
CA ARG A 130 10.54 -10.09 5.59
C ARG A 130 11.42 -11.13 6.27
N VAL A 131 11.30 -12.40 5.89
CA VAL A 131 12.16 -13.47 6.41
C VAL A 131 13.62 -13.17 6.10
N ALA A 132 13.97 -13.03 4.82
CA ALA A 132 15.36 -12.75 4.41
C ALA A 132 15.91 -11.43 5.01
N GLN A 133 15.06 -10.40 5.14
CA GLN A 133 15.47 -9.14 5.79
C GLN A 133 15.64 -9.23 7.31
N LEU A 134 14.85 -10.05 8.02
CA LEU A 134 15.05 -10.28 9.45
C LEU A 134 16.27 -11.17 9.71
N GLU A 135 16.52 -12.18 8.87
CA GLU A 135 17.70 -13.05 8.95
C GLU A 135 18.99 -12.23 8.78
N ALA A 136 19.05 -11.37 7.77
CA ALA A 136 20.21 -10.53 7.49
C ALA A 136 20.52 -9.45 8.56
N LEU A 137 19.58 -9.14 9.47
CA LEU A 137 19.87 -8.28 10.62
C LEU A 137 20.67 -9.00 11.73
N GLY A 138 20.82 -10.33 11.66
CA GLY A 138 21.67 -11.10 12.58
C GLY A 138 21.16 -11.17 14.04
N LEU A 139 19.92 -10.78 14.30
CA LEU A 139 19.34 -10.66 15.66
C LEU A 139 19.04 -12.01 16.35
N GLY A 140 19.31 -13.15 15.70
CA GLY A 140 19.11 -14.48 16.29
C GLY A 140 17.64 -14.87 16.54
N LEU A 141 16.71 -14.35 15.75
CA LEU A 141 15.26 -14.58 15.90
C LEU A 141 14.81 -15.94 15.33
N GLU A 142 13.85 -16.61 15.97
CA GLU A 142 13.14 -17.76 15.39
C GLU A 142 11.99 -17.25 14.50
N LEU A 143 12.12 -17.38 13.18
CA LEU A 143 11.11 -16.87 12.25
C LEU A 143 10.01 -17.91 11.98
N VAL A 144 8.80 -17.61 12.45
CA VAL A 144 7.67 -18.55 12.42
C VAL A 144 6.72 -18.24 11.24
N PRO A 145 6.52 -19.17 10.29
CA PRO A 145 5.62 -18.96 9.16
C PRO A 145 4.15 -18.92 9.59
N ILE A 146 3.51 -17.75 9.49
CA ILE A 146 2.09 -17.56 9.88
C ILE A 146 1.16 -17.15 8.73
N ARG A 147 -0.10 -17.59 8.84
CA ARG A 147 -1.21 -17.25 7.94
C ARG A 147 -2.42 -16.76 8.75
N GLY A 148 -3.48 -16.34 8.06
CA GLY A 148 -4.67 -15.73 8.65
C GLY A 148 -4.73 -14.21 8.48
N ASN A 149 -5.81 -13.60 8.96
CA ASN A 149 -6.02 -12.15 8.93
C ASN A 149 -5.16 -11.43 9.99
N VAL A 150 -5.10 -10.10 9.94
CA VAL A 150 -4.25 -9.29 10.82
C VAL A 150 -4.60 -9.49 12.30
N ASP A 151 -5.88 -9.50 12.67
CA ASP A 151 -6.32 -9.69 14.06
C ASP A 151 -5.90 -11.05 14.65
N THR A 152 -6.01 -12.13 13.87
CA THR A 152 -5.55 -13.46 14.30
C THR A 152 -4.03 -13.51 14.45
N ARG A 153 -3.26 -12.75 13.67
CA ARG A 153 -1.79 -12.68 13.83
C ARG A 153 -1.40 -11.91 15.07
N ILE A 154 -1.99 -10.72 15.29
CA ILE A 154 -1.76 -9.93 16.52
C ILE A 154 -2.10 -10.75 17.76
N ARG A 155 -3.21 -11.50 17.72
CA ARG A 155 -3.64 -12.32 18.85
C ARG A 155 -2.62 -13.38 19.26
N LYS A 156 -1.82 -13.92 18.33
CA LYS A 156 -0.73 -14.85 18.69
C LYS A 156 0.30 -14.24 19.63
N VAL A 157 0.46 -12.92 19.61
CA VAL A 157 1.34 -12.20 20.54
C VAL A 157 0.65 -12.01 21.89
N SER A 158 -0.62 -11.58 21.92
CA SER A 158 -1.38 -11.43 23.18
C SER A 158 -1.63 -12.74 23.93
N ASP A 159 -1.72 -13.85 23.19
CA ASP A 159 -1.99 -15.19 23.73
C ASP A 159 -0.68 -15.92 24.09
N GLY A 160 0.49 -15.29 23.89
CA GLY A 160 1.81 -15.87 24.22
C GLY A 160 2.29 -16.96 23.26
N GLU A 161 1.65 -17.14 22.10
CA GLU A 161 2.09 -18.10 21.08
C GLU A 161 3.34 -17.63 20.30
N LEU A 162 3.62 -16.32 20.30
CA LEU A 162 4.74 -15.65 19.61
C LEU A 162 5.20 -14.44 20.43
N ASP A 163 6.48 -14.10 20.34
CA ASP A 163 7.03 -12.88 20.95
C ASP A 163 6.69 -11.63 20.16
N ALA A 164 6.61 -11.73 18.82
CA ALA A 164 6.16 -10.64 17.96
C ALA A 164 5.56 -11.12 16.63
N VAL A 165 4.92 -10.21 15.89
CA VAL A 165 4.56 -10.38 14.48
C VAL A 165 4.93 -9.15 13.65
N VAL A 166 5.31 -9.37 12.38
CA VAL A 166 5.56 -8.29 11.42
C VAL A 166 4.47 -8.25 10.35
N VAL A 167 3.79 -7.11 10.25
CA VAL A 167 2.66 -6.86 9.35
C VAL A 167 2.84 -5.54 8.58
N ALA A 168 2.04 -5.28 7.56
CA ALA A 168 2.11 -4.01 6.84
C ALA A 168 1.41 -2.90 7.65
N ALA A 169 2.07 -1.76 7.87
CA ALA A 169 1.53 -0.64 8.64
C ALA A 169 0.20 -0.12 8.05
N ALA A 170 0.10 -0.02 6.72
CA ALA A 170 -1.15 0.36 6.06
C ALA A 170 -2.31 -0.65 6.20
N GLY A 171 -2.03 -1.89 6.63
CA GLY A 171 -3.06 -2.84 7.02
C GLY A 171 -3.68 -2.48 8.37
N LEU A 172 -2.83 -2.14 9.34
CA LEU A 172 -3.23 -1.68 10.68
C LEU A 172 -3.93 -0.32 10.64
N SER A 173 -3.35 0.64 9.90
CA SER A 173 -3.89 2.00 9.71
C SER A 173 -5.35 1.96 9.23
N ARG A 174 -5.64 1.17 8.19
CA ARG A 174 -7.01 1.00 7.64
C ARG A 174 -7.99 0.26 8.57
N LEU A 175 -7.48 -0.51 9.52
CA LEU A 175 -8.28 -1.21 10.53
C LEU A 175 -8.46 -0.38 11.82
N GLY A 176 -7.84 0.80 11.91
CA GLY A 176 -7.81 1.60 13.14
C GLY A 176 -7.00 0.94 14.26
N ARG A 177 -5.93 0.21 13.91
CA ARG A 177 -5.13 -0.64 14.81
C ARG A 177 -3.66 -0.23 14.92
N LEU A 178 -3.39 1.07 14.87
CA LEU A 178 -2.03 1.61 15.08
C LEU A 178 -1.65 1.70 16.56
N ASP A 179 -2.63 1.57 17.46
CA ASP A 179 -2.49 1.52 18.92
C ASP A 179 -1.65 0.33 19.43
N VAL A 180 -1.62 -0.77 18.68
CA VAL A 180 -0.84 -1.98 19.02
C VAL A 180 0.53 -2.05 18.35
N VAL A 181 0.94 -1.04 17.58
CA VAL A 181 2.27 -1.01 16.95
C VAL A 181 3.31 -0.68 18.01
N THR A 182 4.31 -1.54 18.18
CA THR A 182 5.46 -1.25 19.06
C THR A 182 6.58 -0.54 18.31
N GLU A 183 6.77 -0.84 17.01
CA GLU A 183 7.74 -0.17 16.14
C GLU A 183 7.23 -0.08 14.70
N PHE A 184 7.46 1.06 14.04
CA PHE A 184 7.40 1.15 12.58
C PHE A 184 8.80 0.94 12.04
N LEU A 185 8.99 -0.13 11.26
CA LEU A 185 10.31 -0.51 10.76
C LEU A 185 10.74 0.46 9.66
N ASP A 186 11.91 1.06 9.81
CA ASP A 186 12.45 1.99 8.83
C ASP A 186 12.84 1.23 7.54
N PRO A 187 12.64 1.82 6.33
CA PRO A 187 13.07 1.22 5.08
C PRO A 187 14.57 0.82 5.01
N ILE A 188 15.43 1.38 5.87
CA ILE A 188 16.82 0.94 6.02
C ILE A 188 16.90 -0.47 6.65
N GLN A 189 16.14 -0.72 7.72
CA GLN A 189 16.01 -2.03 8.37
C GLN A 189 15.25 -3.01 7.47
N MET A 190 14.07 -2.62 6.98
CA MET A 190 13.17 -3.48 6.23
C MET A 190 12.51 -2.74 5.07
N LEU A 191 13.09 -2.91 3.88
CA LEU A 191 12.53 -2.37 2.64
C LEU A 191 11.20 -3.08 2.33
N PRO A 192 10.11 -2.35 2.06
CA PRO A 192 8.76 -2.90 1.98
C PRO A 192 8.50 -3.68 0.69
N SER A 193 7.31 -4.29 0.61
CA SER A 193 6.89 -4.95 -0.64
C SER A 193 6.60 -3.88 -1.70
N PRO A 194 6.92 -4.13 -2.99
CA PRO A 194 6.53 -3.26 -4.09
C PRO A 194 5.04 -2.90 -4.02
N ALA A 195 4.72 -1.61 -4.18
CA ALA A 195 3.40 -1.02 -4.04
C ALA A 195 2.74 -1.14 -2.65
N GLN A 196 3.48 -1.47 -1.57
CA GLN A 196 2.90 -1.52 -0.23
C GLN A 196 2.31 -0.16 0.17
N GLY A 197 1.14 -0.20 0.80
CA GLY A 197 0.40 0.99 1.20
C GLY A 197 -0.43 1.64 0.09
N ALA A 198 -0.13 1.43 -1.19
CA ALA A 198 -0.96 1.95 -2.29
C ALA A 198 -2.31 1.19 -2.38
N LEU A 199 -3.32 1.85 -2.95
CA LEU A 199 -4.57 1.21 -3.41
C LEU A 199 -4.71 1.42 -4.90
N ALA A 200 -5.06 0.36 -5.64
CA ALA A 200 -5.38 0.44 -7.05
C ALA A 200 -6.90 0.37 -7.25
N VAL A 201 -7.43 1.18 -8.17
CA VAL A 201 -8.77 1.00 -8.73
C VAL A 201 -8.63 0.58 -10.19
N GLU A 202 -9.34 -0.48 -10.57
CA GLU A 202 -9.39 -1.01 -11.93
C GLU A 202 -10.73 -0.64 -12.59
N CYS A 203 -10.67 -0.11 -13.81
CA CYS A 203 -11.81 0.02 -14.70
C CYS A 203 -11.59 -0.78 -16.00
N ARG A 204 -12.64 -0.91 -16.82
CA ARG A 204 -12.45 -1.42 -18.19
C ARG A 204 -11.70 -0.37 -19.02
N VAL A 205 -10.98 -0.83 -20.04
CA VAL A 205 -10.18 0.03 -20.94
C VAL A 205 -11.04 0.80 -21.95
N ASP A 206 -12.25 0.33 -22.24
CA ASP A 206 -13.23 0.94 -23.13
C ASP A 206 -14.21 1.90 -22.42
N ASP A 207 -14.10 2.03 -21.10
CA ASP A 207 -14.99 2.82 -20.24
C ASP A 207 -14.36 4.18 -19.91
N VAL A 208 -14.24 5.01 -20.95
CA VAL A 208 -13.50 6.29 -20.93
C VAL A 208 -14.07 7.27 -19.90
N ASP A 209 -15.40 7.30 -19.71
CA ASP A 209 -16.03 8.16 -18.69
C ASP A 209 -15.61 7.75 -17.27
N THR A 210 -15.59 6.44 -16.98
CA THR A 210 -15.08 5.92 -15.71
C THR A 210 -13.58 6.17 -15.58
N GLU A 211 -12.80 6.02 -16.65
CA GLU A 211 -11.37 6.31 -16.65
C GLU A 211 -11.09 7.77 -16.28
N HIS A 212 -11.80 8.71 -16.92
CA HIS A 212 -11.67 10.14 -16.69
C HIS A 212 -12.07 10.53 -15.26
N LEU A 213 -13.16 9.96 -14.74
CA LEU A 213 -13.59 10.18 -13.36
C LEU A 213 -12.56 9.66 -12.35
N LEU A 214 -12.03 8.45 -12.54
CA LEU A 214 -11.00 7.88 -11.66
C LEU A 214 -9.70 8.69 -11.71
N ARG A 215 -9.28 9.13 -12.90
CA ARG A 215 -8.09 9.98 -13.09
C ARG A 215 -8.24 11.36 -12.44
N SER A 216 -9.41 11.98 -12.54
CA SER A 216 -9.63 13.33 -11.99
C SER A 216 -9.90 13.36 -10.49
N CYS A 217 -10.42 12.28 -9.89
CA CYS A 217 -10.80 12.26 -8.47
C CYS A 217 -9.87 11.47 -7.53
N LEU A 218 -9.12 10.47 -8.02
CA LEU A 218 -8.42 9.52 -7.14
C LEU A 218 -6.92 9.35 -7.44
N ASP A 219 -6.49 9.60 -8.68
CA ASP A 219 -5.12 9.38 -9.14
C ASP A 219 -4.14 10.40 -8.52
N ASP A 220 -3.01 9.89 -8.00
CA ASP A 220 -1.92 10.72 -7.48
C ASP A 220 -0.66 10.46 -8.31
N GLN A 221 -0.17 11.48 -9.02
CA GLN A 221 0.94 11.34 -9.96
C GLN A 221 2.23 10.85 -9.28
N ALA A 222 2.52 11.32 -8.07
CA ALA A 222 3.68 10.90 -7.29
C ALA A 222 3.59 9.42 -6.90
N SER A 223 2.48 9.00 -6.27
CA SER A 223 2.25 7.60 -5.89
C SER A 223 2.21 6.68 -7.11
N ARG A 224 1.64 7.11 -8.25
CA ARG A 224 1.67 6.33 -9.50
C ARG A 224 3.09 6.16 -10.02
N ALA A 225 3.89 7.21 -10.09
CA ALA A 225 5.26 7.14 -10.58
C ALA A 225 6.12 6.20 -9.71
N ALA A 226 6.03 6.35 -8.39
CA ALA A 226 6.68 5.45 -7.43
C ALA A 226 6.24 3.98 -7.60
N VAL A 227 4.93 3.71 -7.60
CA VAL A 227 4.37 2.36 -7.77
C VAL A 227 4.74 1.75 -9.12
N THR A 228 4.82 2.54 -10.19
CA THR A 228 5.28 2.07 -11.51
C THR A 228 6.73 1.60 -11.45
N ALA A 229 7.63 2.37 -10.83
CA ALA A 229 9.04 1.99 -10.69
C ALA A 229 9.21 0.71 -9.85
N GLU A 230 8.58 0.65 -8.68
CA GLU A 230 8.58 -0.52 -7.80
C GLU A 230 8.04 -1.79 -8.50
N ARG A 231 6.97 -1.66 -9.28
CA ARG A 231 6.37 -2.79 -10.00
C ARG A 231 7.19 -3.21 -11.22
N ALA A 232 7.80 -2.26 -11.92
CA ALA A 232 8.67 -2.55 -13.06
C ALA A 232 9.92 -3.33 -12.63
N MET A 233 10.51 -2.94 -11.48
CA MET A 233 11.59 -3.69 -10.84
C MET A 233 11.17 -5.12 -10.48
N LEU A 234 10.04 -5.29 -9.78
CA LEU A 234 9.53 -6.62 -9.41
C LEU A 234 9.27 -7.51 -10.63
N ALA A 235 8.70 -6.94 -11.70
CA ALA A 235 8.41 -7.65 -12.94
C ALA A 235 9.69 -8.08 -13.68
N ALA A 236 10.69 -7.20 -13.76
CA ALA A 236 11.96 -7.47 -14.43
C ALA A 236 12.85 -8.48 -13.70
N LEU A 237 12.70 -8.63 -12.38
CA LEU A 237 13.32 -9.72 -11.60
C LEU A 237 12.62 -11.09 -11.78
N GLU A 238 11.57 -11.16 -12.63
CA GLU A 238 10.66 -12.31 -12.80
C GLU A 238 10.12 -12.86 -11.47
N ALA A 239 10.08 -12.00 -10.46
CA ALA A 239 9.84 -12.35 -9.08
C ALA A 239 8.33 -12.51 -8.84
N GLY A 240 7.88 -13.76 -8.73
CA GLY A 240 6.54 -14.08 -8.24
C GLY A 240 6.28 -13.47 -6.85
N CYS A 241 5.00 -13.34 -6.45
CA CYS A 241 4.63 -12.68 -5.19
C CYS A 241 5.18 -13.32 -3.89
N SER A 242 5.83 -14.49 -3.99
CA SER A 242 6.54 -15.20 -2.92
C SER A 242 8.05 -14.92 -2.88
N ALA A 243 8.60 -14.13 -3.78
CA ALA A 243 10.02 -13.80 -3.81
C ALA A 243 10.46 -12.93 -2.61
N PRO A 244 11.70 -13.06 -2.13
CA PRO A 244 12.30 -12.19 -1.12
C PRO A 244 12.76 -10.84 -1.71
N VAL A 245 11.88 -10.19 -2.48
CA VAL A 245 12.12 -8.90 -3.15
C VAL A 245 11.36 -7.78 -2.44
N GLY A 246 12.05 -6.70 -2.11
CA GLY A 246 11.48 -5.45 -1.63
C GLY A 246 11.84 -4.28 -2.53
N ALA A 247 10.97 -3.28 -2.58
CA ALA A 247 11.22 -2.05 -3.31
C ALA A 247 10.49 -0.89 -2.64
N LEU A 248 11.12 0.29 -2.64
CA LEU A 248 10.50 1.54 -2.23
C LEU A 248 10.98 2.66 -3.15
N ALA A 249 10.05 3.28 -3.84
CA ALA A 249 10.25 4.53 -4.54
C ALA A 249 9.57 5.68 -3.78
N ASP A 250 10.29 6.79 -3.69
CA ASP A 250 9.85 8.06 -3.13
C ASP A 250 10.14 9.18 -4.13
N VAL A 251 9.28 10.21 -4.17
CA VAL A 251 9.58 11.44 -4.94
C VAL A 251 10.40 12.36 -4.05
N VAL A 252 11.56 12.78 -4.53
CA VAL A 252 12.53 13.62 -3.82
C VAL A 252 12.82 14.89 -4.61
N GLU A 253 13.22 15.94 -3.91
CA GLU A 253 13.84 17.12 -4.50
C GLU A 253 15.31 16.83 -4.81
N ASP A 254 15.77 17.27 -5.98
CA ASP A 254 17.14 17.15 -6.48
C ASP A 254 17.50 18.42 -7.25
N LEU A 255 18.76 18.58 -7.67
CA LEU A 255 19.19 19.66 -8.55
C LEU A 255 19.45 19.15 -9.97
N ASP A 256 19.06 19.94 -10.97
CA ASP A 256 19.52 19.74 -12.36
C ASP A 256 20.92 20.34 -12.59
N ASP A 257 21.46 20.14 -13.79
CA ASP A 257 22.80 20.63 -14.18
C ASP A 257 22.91 22.17 -14.16
N ASP A 258 21.77 22.88 -14.21
CA ASP A 258 21.65 24.34 -14.07
C ASP A 258 21.51 24.78 -12.60
N GLY A 259 21.52 23.84 -11.64
CA GLY A 259 21.37 24.10 -10.21
C GLY A 259 19.93 24.41 -9.77
N ARG A 260 18.91 24.06 -10.56
CA ARG A 260 17.50 24.30 -10.27
C ARG A 260 16.87 23.10 -9.57
N THR A 261 15.98 23.36 -8.62
CA THR A 261 15.23 22.30 -7.95
C THR A 261 14.29 21.58 -8.92
N VAL A 262 14.51 20.28 -9.09
CA VAL A 262 13.68 19.36 -9.86
C VAL A 262 13.16 18.25 -8.97
N LEU A 263 12.07 17.59 -9.39
CA LEU A 263 11.58 16.38 -8.72
C LEU A 263 12.10 15.15 -9.43
N ARG A 264 12.72 14.23 -8.69
CA ARG A 264 13.11 12.90 -9.17
C ARG A 264 12.44 11.80 -8.36
N LEU A 265 12.40 10.60 -8.92
CA LEU A 265 12.18 9.37 -8.17
C LEU A 265 13.51 8.90 -7.61
N SER A 266 13.56 8.59 -6.32
CA SER A 266 14.58 7.75 -5.70
C SER A 266 13.97 6.36 -5.50
N LEU A 267 14.48 5.37 -6.22
CA LEU A 267 14.07 3.96 -6.07
C LEU A 267 15.18 3.20 -5.33
N ARG A 268 14.79 2.54 -4.24
CA ARG A 268 15.61 1.56 -3.52
C ARG A 268 15.06 0.16 -3.77
N GLY A 269 15.95 -0.81 -3.92
CA GLY A 269 15.63 -2.22 -4.16
C GLY A 269 16.41 -3.16 -3.25
N VAL A 270 15.78 -4.28 -2.89
CA VAL A 270 16.45 -5.42 -2.23
C VAL A 270 15.96 -6.73 -2.85
N ALA A 271 16.87 -7.68 -3.06
CA ALA A 271 16.58 -9.05 -3.47
C ALA A 271 17.51 -10.01 -2.74
N ALA A 272 17.05 -11.23 -2.45
CA ALA A 272 17.94 -12.28 -1.91
C ALA A 272 18.48 -13.18 -3.03
N THR A 273 19.73 -13.62 -2.90
CA THR A 273 20.35 -14.67 -3.72
C THR A 273 19.78 -16.05 -3.35
N PRO A 274 20.03 -17.12 -4.15
CA PRO A 274 19.70 -18.50 -3.77
C PRO A 274 20.38 -18.96 -2.47
N GLN A 275 21.43 -18.27 -2.03
CA GLN A 275 22.18 -18.52 -0.80
C GLN A 275 21.65 -17.70 0.40
N ASN A 276 20.49 -17.03 0.25
CA ASN A 276 19.88 -16.11 1.20
C ASN A 276 20.70 -14.84 1.53
N GLU A 277 21.70 -14.49 0.72
CA GLU A 277 22.42 -13.22 0.86
C GLU A 277 21.57 -12.07 0.31
N LEU A 278 21.53 -10.91 0.98
CA LEU A 278 20.78 -9.76 0.51
C LEU A 278 21.62 -8.83 -0.36
N LEU A 279 21.17 -8.66 -1.60
CA LEU A 279 21.64 -7.64 -2.51
C LEU A 279 20.77 -6.40 -2.37
N ARG A 280 21.39 -5.22 -2.26
CA ARG A 280 20.73 -3.92 -2.20
C ARG A 280 21.30 -3.01 -3.27
N ALA A 281 20.42 -2.29 -3.95
CA ALA A 281 20.77 -1.32 -4.97
C ALA A 281 19.84 -0.09 -4.86
N SER A 282 20.26 1.04 -5.43
CA SER A 282 19.41 2.23 -5.51
C SER A 282 19.75 3.09 -6.72
N ALA A 283 18.73 3.62 -7.38
CA ALA A 283 18.87 4.50 -8.53
C ALA A 283 17.94 5.72 -8.42
N THR A 284 18.34 6.83 -9.03
CA THR A 284 17.50 8.01 -9.21
C THR A 284 17.15 8.21 -10.69
N GLY A 285 16.01 8.83 -10.96
CA GLY A 285 15.57 9.10 -12.33
C GLY A 285 14.30 9.95 -12.40
N ASP A 286 13.88 10.32 -13.59
CA ASP A 286 12.76 11.24 -13.77
C ASP A 286 11.40 10.55 -13.56
N LEU A 287 10.40 11.30 -13.10
CA LEU A 287 9.05 10.77 -12.87
C LEU A 287 8.39 10.21 -14.15
N THR A 288 8.84 10.67 -15.32
CA THR A 288 8.38 10.22 -16.64
C THR A 288 9.00 8.90 -17.09
N THR A 289 10.18 8.54 -16.58
CA THR A 289 10.93 7.31 -16.92
C THR A 289 10.85 6.24 -15.83
N ALA A 290 9.91 6.37 -14.90
CA ALA A 290 9.68 5.46 -13.76
C ALA A 290 9.78 3.96 -14.09
N GLU A 291 9.18 3.50 -15.19
CA GLU A 291 9.25 2.09 -15.60
C GLU A 291 10.67 1.68 -16.02
N GLN A 292 11.39 2.55 -16.72
CA GLN A 292 12.77 2.32 -17.14
C GLN A 292 13.70 2.29 -15.93
N LEU A 293 13.52 3.20 -14.97
CA LEU A 293 14.24 3.22 -13.69
C LEU A 293 14.08 1.89 -12.93
N GLY A 294 12.85 1.37 -12.84
CA GLY A 294 12.59 0.08 -12.21
C GLY A 294 13.26 -1.10 -12.93
N ARG A 295 13.20 -1.14 -14.27
CA ARG A 295 13.87 -2.17 -15.08
C ARG A 295 15.40 -2.09 -14.96
N ALA A 296 15.97 -0.90 -14.94
CA ALA A 296 17.41 -0.69 -14.79
C ALA A 296 17.92 -1.18 -13.42
N LEU A 297 17.22 -0.85 -12.34
CA LEU A 297 17.58 -1.31 -11.00
C LEU A 297 17.45 -2.84 -10.83
N ALA A 298 16.47 -3.45 -11.53
CA ALA A 298 16.38 -4.90 -11.58
C ALA A 298 17.57 -5.53 -12.32
N ALA A 299 18.00 -4.96 -13.45
CA ALA A 299 19.19 -5.44 -14.17
C ALA A 299 20.45 -5.35 -13.31
N GLU A 300 20.67 -4.23 -12.61
CA GLU A 300 21.78 -4.08 -11.65
C GLU A 300 21.77 -5.17 -10.56
N LEU A 301 20.61 -5.47 -9.99
CA LEU A 301 20.49 -6.54 -8.99
C LEU A 301 20.74 -7.93 -9.59
N LEU A 302 20.34 -8.20 -10.82
CA LEU A 302 20.63 -9.46 -11.53
C LEU A 302 22.15 -9.60 -11.79
N ASP A 303 22.81 -8.53 -12.24
CA ASP A 303 24.27 -8.48 -12.46
C ASP A 303 25.05 -8.67 -11.14
N LEU A 304 24.51 -8.19 -10.01
CA LEU A 304 25.03 -8.45 -8.66
C LEU A 304 24.78 -9.87 -8.14
N GLY A 305 24.06 -10.72 -8.89
CA GLY A 305 23.81 -12.13 -8.54
C GLY A 305 22.41 -12.44 -8.02
N ALA A 306 21.44 -11.52 -8.10
CA ALA A 306 20.04 -11.87 -7.90
C ALA A 306 19.62 -12.83 -9.03
N THR A 307 18.95 -13.92 -8.70
CA THR A 307 18.44 -14.86 -9.71
C THR A 307 17.00 -14.58 -10.04
N VAL A 308 16.63 -14.78 -11.31
CA VAL A 308 15.25 -15.01 -11.74
C VAL A 308 14.64 -16.13 -10.89
N LEU A 309 13.70 -15.78 -10.02
CA LEU A 309 13.01 -16.75 -9.14
C LEU A 309 11.83 -17.38 -9.87
N SER A 310 12.16 -18.13 -10.92
CA SER A 310 11.24 -19.06 -11.56
C SER A 310 10.65 -19.99 -10.49
N GLY A 311 9.31 -19.98 -10.38
CA GLY A 311 8.60 -20.83 -9.41
C GLY A 311 8.82 -22.32 -9.68
N PRO A 312 8.51 -23.20 -8.72
CA PRO A 312 8.70 -24.65 -8.88
C PRO A 312 7.81 -25.19 -10.02
N GLY A 313 8.39 -25.35 -11.22
CA GLY A 313 7.57 -25.40 -12.43
C GLY A 313 8.25 -25.73 -13.77
N SER A 314 9.45 -26.31 -13.79
CA SER A 314 9.99 -26.97 -14.99
C SER A 314 10.57 -28.34 -14.63
N LYS A 315 10.12 -29.37 -15.34
CA LYS A 315 10.66 -30.74 -15.31
C LYS A 315 11.75 -30.89 -16.35
#